data_AF-A0A235B203-F1
#
_entry.id   AF-A0A235B203-F1
#
_cell.length_a   1.000
_cell.length_b   1.000
_cell.length_c   1.000
_cell.angle_alpha   90.00
_cell.angle_beta   90.00
_cell.angle_gamma   90.00
#
_symmetry.space_group_name_H-M   'P 1'
#
loop_
_entity.id
_entity.type
_entity.pdbx_description
1 polymer ?
#
loop_
_entity_poly.entity_id
_entity_poly.type
_entity_poly.pdbx_seq_one_letter_code
_entity_poly.pdbx_strand_id
1 'polypeptide(L)'
;RFRGNISAVKQIISSRSIDAVVGVGGYVCPPAFLAAKQAKIPLIVHEANAKPGMANRLGARLTTSGRVGITFPDTQLRNSTLVGMPMPTEITDLNRGDEGQRAAFRADLGLRDDSPVLVVTGGSSGAQKI
;
A
#
# COMPACT_ATOMS: atom_id res chain seq x y z
N ARG A 1 9.76 14.51 -21.05
CA ARG A 1 9.40 14.40 -19.62
C ARG A 1 9.40 12.94 -19.15
N PHE A 2 8.55 12.04 -19.68
CA PHE A 2 8.49 10.63 -19.22
C PHE A 2 9.80 9.83 -19.34
N ARG A 3 10.48 9.86 -20.51
CA ARG A 3 11.77 9.17 -20.70
C ARG A 3 12.85 9.67 -19.74
N GLY A 4 12.86 10.98 -19.45
CA GLY A 4 13.77 11.58 -18.47
C GLY A 4 13.56 11.02 -17.07
N ASN A 5 12.30 10.81 -16.66
CA ASN A 5 11.98 10.20 -15.36
C ASN A 5 12.47 8.75 -15.28
N ILE A 6 12.39 7.97 -16.36
CA ILE A 6 12.93 6.60 -16.39
C ILE A 6 14.46 6.65 -16.18
N SER A 7 15.17 7.52 -16.89
CA SER A 7 16.62 7.67 -16.76
C SER A 7 17.01 8.10 -15.35
N ALA A 8 16.29 9.06 -14.76
CA ALA A 8 16.53 9.53 -13.40
C ALA A 8 16.35 8.40 -12.36
N VAL A 9 15.26 7.62 -12.46
CA VAL A 9 15.05 6.47 -11.56
C VAL A 9 16.12 5.41 -11.76
N LYS A 10 16.54 5.13 -13.00
CA LYS A 10 17.62 4.18 -13.28
C LYS A 10 18.95 4.63 -12.65
N GLN A 11 19.25 5.92 -12.68
CA GLN A 11 20.44 6.47 -12.01
C GLN A 11 20.35 6.33 -10.49
N ILE A 12 19.15 6.52 -9.90
CA ILE A 12 18.93 6.25 -8.47
C ILE A 12 19.15 4.78 -8.15
N ILE A 13 18.60 3.87 -8.97
CA ILE A 13 18.78 2.42 -8.81
C ILE A 13 20.27 2.07 -8.78
N SER A 14 21.06 2.57 -9.74
CA SER A 14 22.49 2.25 -9.81
C SER A 14 23.32 2.94 -8.72
N SER A 15 23.06 4.22 -8.42
CA SER A 15 23.87 4.98 -7.47
C SER A 15 23.63 4.60 -6.01
N ARG A 16 22.45 4.07 -5.70
CA ARG A 16 22.08 3.62 -4.35
C ARG A 16 22.08 2.10 -4.20
N SER A 17 22.53 1.36 -5.23
CA SER A 17 22.54 -0.11 -5.24
C SER A 17 21.18 -0.70 -4.84
N ILE A 18 20.11 -0.23 -5.46
CA ILE A 18 18.76 -0.69 -5.14
C ILE A 18 18.55 -2.11 -5.64
N ASP A 19 18.23 -3.02 -4.74
CA ASP A 19 18.02 -4.45 -5.05
C ASP A 19 16.62 -4.78 -5.55
N ALA A 20 15.61 -3.95 -5.26
CA ALA A 20 14.24 -4.17 -5.68
C ALA A 20 13.42 -2.87 -5.72
N VAL A 21 12.37 -2.85 -6.54
CA VAL A 21 11.38 -1.78 -6.59
C VAL A 21 10.02 -2.34 -6.18
N VAL A 22 9.37 -1.68 -5.23
CA VAL A 22 7.99 -1.97 -4.82
C VAL A 22 7.08 -0.85 -5.31
N GLY A 23 5.97 -1.23 -5.95
CA GLY A 23 5.00 -0.33 -6.52
C GLY A 23 3.60 -0.55 -5.98
N VAL A 24 2.97 0.52 -5.50
CA VAL A 24 1.59 0.48 -4.98
C VAL A 24 0.59 1.24 -5.86
N GLY A 25 1.03 1.72 -7.03
CA GLY A 25 0.20 2.45 -8.00
C GLY A 25 0.46 3.95 -8.02
N GLY A 26 -0.38 4.69 -8.74
CA GLY A 26 -0.22 6.13 -8.96
C GLY A 26 0.67 6.50 -10.15
N TYR A 27 0.69 7.78 -10.50
CA TYR A 27 1.30 8.29 -11.73
C TYR A 27 2.84 8.24 -11.76
N VAL A 28 3.48 8.15 -10.58
CA VAL A 28 4.94 8.03 -10.44
C VAL A 28 5.46 6.61 -10.66
N CYS A 29 4.59 5.59 -10.54
CA CYS A 29 4.98 4.19 -10.62
C CYS A 29 5.41 3.72 -12.04
N PRO A 30 4.73 4.08 -13.14
CA PRO A 30 5.11 3.60 -14.47
C PRO A 30 6.58 3.83 -14.87
N PRO A 31 7.20 5.03 -14.70
CA PRO A 31 8.61 5.20 -15.03
C PRO A 31 9.53 4.38 -14.11
N ALA A 32 9.18 4.20 -12.84
CA ALA A 32 9.94 3.36 -11.91
C ALA A 32 9.89 1.88 -12.30
N PHE A 33 8.72 1.38 -12.74
CA PHE A 33 8.56 -0.02 -13.17
C PHE A 33 9.39 -0.32 -14.42
N LEU A 34 9.39 0.61 -15.38
CA LEU A 34 10.21 0.48 -16.58
C LEU A 34 11.71 0.57 -16.24
N ALA A 35 12.11 1.45 -15.33
CA ALA A 35 13.49 1.56 -14.88
C ALA A 35 13.96 0.28 -14.18
N ALA A 36 13.16 -0.29 -13.28
CA ALA A 36 13.44 -1.56 -12.60
C ALA A 36 13.64 -2.71 -13.61
N LYS A 37 12.73 -2.82 -14.59
CA LYS A 37 12.84 -3.81 -15.67
C LYS A 37 14.11 -3.62 -16.51
N GLN A 38 14.47 -2.39 -16.85
CA GLN A 38 15.70 -2.10 -17.61
C GLN A 38 16.97 -2.34 -16.80
N ALA A 39 16.93 -2.12 -15.50
CA ALA A 39 18.02 -2.41 -14.56
C ALA A 39 18.10 -3.90 -14.19
N LYS A 40 17.13 -4.72 -14.64
CA LYS A 40 17.03 -6.16 -14.35
C LYS A 40 16.95 -6.48 -12.85
N ILE A 41 16.37 -5.58 -12.05
CA ILE A 41 16.10 -5.81 -10.63
C ILE A 41 14.65 -6.25 -10.41
N PRO A 42 14.36 -7.03 -9.34
CA PRO A 42 13.01 -7.37 -8.92
C PRO A 42 12.05 -6.17 -8.89
N LEU A 43 10.88 -6.35 -9.51
CA LEU A 43 9.73 -5.46 -9.42
C LEU A 43 8.63 -6.18 -8.65
N ILE A 44 8.16 -5.61 -7.54
CA ILE A 44 7.03 -6.11 -6.77
C ILE A 44 5.89 -5.10 -6.91
N VAL A 45 4.68 -5.58 -7.13
CA VAL A 45 3.48 -4.76 -7.26
C VAL A 45 2.49 -5.15 -6.17
N HIS A 46 1.87 -4.17 -5.52
CA HIS A 46 0.74 -4.40 -4.62
C HIS A 46 -0.43 -3.50 -5.04
N GLU A 47 -1.62 -4.08 -5.08
CA GLU A 47 -2.86 -3.34 -5.33
C GLU A 47 -3.75 -3.36 -4.09
N ALA A 48 -3.88 -2.18 -3.51
CA ALA A 48 -4.67 -1.92 -2.31
C ALA A 48 -6.17 -1.76 -2.61
N ASN A 49 -6.56 -1.52 -3.86
CA ASN A 49 -7.95 -1.26 -4.25
C ASN A 49 -8.60 -2.48 -4.93
N ALA A 50 -9.92 -2.62 -4.78
CA ALA A 50 -10.66 -3.70 -5.45
C ALA A 50 -10.61 -3.61 -6.99
N LYS A 51 -10.52 -2.39 -7.54
CA LYS A 51 -10.34 -2.16 -8.98
C LYS A 51 -8.91 -1.69 -9.23
N PRO A 52 -8.09 -2.47 -9.97
CA PRO A 52 -6.70 -2.10 -10.13
C PRO A 52 -6.52 -0.83 -10.95
N GLY A 53 -5.49 -0.06 -10.65
CA GLY A 53 -5.09 1.11 -11.43
C GLY A 53 -4.34 0.75 -12.73
N MET A 54 -4.24 1.69 -13.68
CA MET A 54 -3.46 1.49 -14.91
C MET A 54 -1.98 1.21 -14.63
N ALA A 55 -1.39 1.89 -13.64
CA ALA A 55 -0.01 1.68 -13.24
C ALA A 55 0.23 0.24 -12.77
N ASN A 56 -0.62 -0.28 -11.89
CA ASN A 56 -0.49 -1.64 -11.37
C ASN A 56 -0.78 -2.70 -12.45
N ARG A 57 -1.71 -2.44 -13.38
CA ARG A 57 -1.88 -3.29 -14.58
C ARG A 57 -0.62 -3.36 -15.45
N LEU A 58 0.08 -2.23 -15.63
CA LEU A 58 1.36 -2.21 -16.32
C LEU A 58 2.41 -3.01 -15.52
N GLY A 59 2.56 -2.74 -14.23
CA GLY A 59 3.52 -3.43 -13.36
C GLY A 59 3.33 -4.95 -13.37
N ALA A 60 2.08 -5.42 -13.26
CA ALA A 60 1.72 -6.84 -13.29
C ALA A 60 2.07 -7.53 -14.63
N ARG A 61 2.16 -6.77 -15.73
CA ARG A 61 2.64 -7.30 -17.03
C ARG A 61 4.17 -7.30 -17.13
N LEU A 62 4.84 -6.44 -16.38
CA LEU A 62 6.30 -6.27 -16.43
C LEU A 62 7.05 -7.17 -15.44
N THR A 63 6.42 -7.57 -14.34
CA THR A 63 7.02 -8.44 -13.33
C THR A 63 6.84 -9.93 -13.64
N THR A 64 7.66 -10.75 -12.98
CA THR A 64 7.60 -12.22 -12.99
C THR A 64 6.43 -12.72 -12.13
N SER A 65 5.98 -13.95 -12.37
CA SER A 65 4.95 -14.60 -11.54
C SER A 65 5.34 -14.61 -10.05
N GLY A 66 4.35 -14.46 -9.16
CA GLY A 66 4.55 -14.46 -7.71
C GLY A 66 5.00 -13.14 -7.08
N ARG A 67 5.06 -12.04 -7.84
CA ARG A 67 5.45 -10.71 -7.34
C ARG A 67 4.34 -9.66 -7.41
N VAL A 68 3.09 -10.11 -7.46
CA VAL A 68 1.91 -9.24 -7.48
C VAL A 68 1.02 -9.60 -6.30
N GLY A 69 0.88 -8.70 -5.33
CA GLY A 69 -0.03 -8.83 -4.20
C GLY A 69 -1.33 -8.06 -4.43
N ILE A 70 -2.45 -8.60 -3.97
CA ILE A 70 -3.75 -7.91 -3.93
C ILE A 70 -4.35 -7.97 -2.52
N THR A 71 -5.12 -6.94 -2.17
CA THR A 71 -5.83 -6.89 -0.88
C THR A 71 -7.19 -7.58 -0.91
N PHE A 72 -7.96 -7.41 -1.98
CA PHE A 72 -9.32 -7.95 -2.06
C PHE A 72 -9.38 -9.18 -2.98
N PRO A 73 -10.12 -10.25 -2.61
CA PRO A 73 -10.27 -11.46 -3.42
C PRO A 73 -10.75 -11.18 -4.86
N ASP A 74 -11.62 -10.18 -5.03
CA ASP A 74 -12.22 -9.83 -6.33
C ASP A 74 -11.32 -8.96 -7.21
N THR A 75 -10.10 -8.63 -6.76
CA THR A 75 -9.18 -7.76 -7.51
C THR A 75 -8.63 -8.49 -8.73
N GLN A 76 -9.12 -8.11 -9.92
CA GLN A 76 -8.70 -8.72 -11.18
C GLN A 76 -7.36 -8.16 -11.68
N LEU A 77 -6.25 -8.77 -11.23
CA LEU A 77 -4.90 -8.41 -11.64
C LEU A 77 -4.07 -9.65 -12.00
N ARG A 78 -3.31 -9.57 -13.09
CA ARG A 78 -2.53 -10.71 -13.62
C ARG A 78 -1.47 -11.17 -12.62
N ASN A 79 -1.28 -12.49 -12.51
CA ASN A 79 -0.25 -13.13 -11.67
C ASN A 79 -0.32 -12.73 -10.19
N SER A 80 -1.51 -12.37 -9.72
CA SER A 80 -1.71 -11.87 -8.37
C SER A 80 -1.87 -12.98 -7.34
N THR A 81 -1.53 -12.66 -6.10
CA THR A 81 -1.76 -13.47 -4.91
C THR A 81 -2.47 -12.61 -3.87
N LEU A 82 -3.51 -13.15 -3.25
CA LEU A 82 -4.20 -12.48 -2.14
C LEU A 82 -3.28 -12.46 -0.93
N VAL A 83 -2.80 -11.27 -0.56
CA VAL A 83 -1.88 -11.04 0.57
C VAL A 83 -2.47 -10.11 1.62
N GLY A 84 -3.64 -9.54 1.37
CA GLY A 84 -4.27 -8.57 2.26
C GLY A 84 -3.68 -7.17 2.16
N MET A 85 -4.00 -6.34 3.15
CA MET A 85 -3.45 -4.99 3.28
C MET A 85 -2.28 -5.04 4.27
N PRO A 86 -1.08 -4.54 3.90
CA PRO A 86 -0.03 -4.29 4.87
C PRO A 86 -0.51 -3.25 5.88
N MET A 87 -0.59 -3.64 7.15
CA MET A 87 -1.05 -2.79 8.26
C MET A 87 0.02 -2.75 9.36
N PRO A 88 0.14 -1.63 10.10
CA PRO A 88 0.98 -1.57 11.29
C PRO A 88 0.60 -2.65 12.32
N THR A 89 1.59 -3.18 13.02
CA THR A 89 1.42 -4.27 14.01
C THR A 89 0.52 -3.84 15.17
N GLU A 90 0.55 -2.57 15.52
CA GLU A 90 -0.31 -1.96 16.54
C GLU A 90 -1.81 -2.12 16.21
N ILE A 91 -2.15 -2.29 14.92
CA ILE A 91 -3.52 -2.53 14.47
C ILE A 91 -3.79 -4.03 14.34
N THR A 92 -2.84 -4.81 13.82
CA THR A 92 -3.06 -6.25 13.58
C THR A 92 -3.08 -7.06 14.88
N ASP A 93 -2.33 -6.62 15.89
CA ASP A 93 -2.14 -7.36 17.14
C ASP A 93 -3.10 -6.87 18.24
N LEU A 94 -3.97 -5.91 17.92
CA LEU A 94 -4.97 -5.38 18.84
C LEU A 94 -5.96 -6.48 19.26
N ASN A 95 -5.96 -6.83 20.56
CA ASN A 95 -6.89 -7.80 21.10
C ASN A 95 -8.25 -7.13 21.38
N ARG A 96 -9.14 -7.18 20.39
CA ARG A 96 -10.47 -6.58 20.48
C ARG A 96 -11.36 -7.21 21.55
N GLY A 97 -11.04 -8.41 22.02
CA GLY A 97 -11.78 -9.12 23.08
C GLY A 97 -11.23 -8.88 24.49
N ASP A 98 -10.12 -8.17 24.64
CA ASP A 98 -9.55 -7.87 25.95
C ASP A 98 -10.29 -6.66 26.57
N GLU A 99 -11.17 -6.96 27.53
CA GLU A 99 -11.95 -5.96 28.24
C GLU A 99 -11.07 -5.01 29.07
N GLY A 100 -9.95 -5.49 29.62
CA GLY A 100 -9.01 -4.68 30.39
C GLY A 100 -8.26 -3.67 29.51
N GLN A 101 -7.78 -4.13 28.36
CA GLN A 101 -7.17 -3.26 27.35
C GLN A 101 -8.17 -2.23 26.83
N ARG A 102 -9.43 -2.63 26.61
CA ARG A 102 -10.51 -1.73 26.18
C ARG A 102 -10.81 -0.65 27.22
N ALA A 103 -10.87 -0.99 28.51
CA ALA A 103 -11.11 -0.05 29.60
C ALA A 103 -9.93 0.94 29.74
N ALA A 104 -8.69 0.45 29.65
CA ALA A 104 -7.50 1.31 29.68
C ALA A 104 -7.51 2.34 28.55
N PHE A 105 -7.75 1.91 27.29
CA PHE A 105 -7.82 2.85 26.17
C PHE A 105 -8.99 3.84 26.26
N ARG A 106 -10.12 3.44 26.86
CA ARG A 106 -11.22 4.39 27.14
C ARG A 106 -10.80 5.45 28.14
N ALA A 107 -10.18 5.05 29.24
CA ALA A 107 -9.71 5.96 30.27
C ALA A 107 -8.69 6.97 29.71
N ASP A 108 -7.73 6.50 28.91
CA ASP A 108 -6.72 7.34 28.25
C ASP A 108 -7.34 8.39 27.31
N LEU A 109 -8.48 8.06 26.68
CA LEU A 109 -9.22 8.95 25.79
C LEU A 109 -10.29 9.79 26.52
N GLY A 110 -10.43 9.65 27.84
CA GLY A 110 -11.47 10.33 28.64
C GLY A 110 -12.90 9.88 28.32
N LEU A 111 -13.07 8.65 27.82
CA LEU A 111 -14.34 8.10 27.40
C LEU A 111 -15.04 7.35 28.55
N ARG A 112 -16.37 7.39 28.54
CA ARG A 112 -17.19 6.59 29.47
C ARG A 112 -17.19 5.10 29.09
N ASP A 113 -17.16 4.25 30.10
CA ASP A 113 -17.18 2.79 29.92
C ASP A 113 -18.52 2.24 29.41
N ASP A 114 -19.63 2.87 29.82
CA ASP A 114 -21.00 2.40 29.61
C ASP A 114 -21.67 2.93 28.33
N SER A 115 -20.94 3.68 27.50
CA SER A 115 -21.51 4.39 26.35
C SER A 115 -20.88 3.94 25.03
N PRO A 116 -21.65 3.86 23.93
CA PRO A 116 -21.09 3.62 22.61
C PRO A 116 -20.15 4.78 22.21
N VAL A 117 -19.08 4.45 21.48
CA VAL A 117 -18.08 5.42 21.00
C VAL A 117 -18.17 5.50 19.49
N LEU A 118 -18.42 6.70 18.98
CA LEU A 118 -18.39 6.99 17.55
C LEU A 118 -17.05 7.62 17.18
N VAL A 119 -16.29 6.96 16.32
CA VAL A 119 -15.08 7.54 15.74
C VAL A 119 -15.47 8.30 14.47
N VAL A 120 -15.27 9.62 14.48
CA VAL A 120 -15.46 10.48 13.31
C VAL A 120 -14.08 10.87 12.79
N THR A 121 -13.77 10.48 11.57
CA THR A 121 -12.52 10.84 10.89
C THR A 121 -12.81 11.50 9.55
N GLY A 122 -12.04 12.53 9.22
CA GLY A 122 -12.16 13.28 7.98
C GLY A 122 -11.20 12.85 6.87
N GLY A 123 -10.38 11.81 7.10
CA GLY A 123 -9.27 11.47 6.21
C GLY A 123 -8.14 12.52 6.25
N SER A 124 -7.12 12.33 5.41
CA SER A 124 -5.87 13.12 5.43
C SER A 124 -6.04 14.59 5.04
N SER A 125 -7.03 14.92 4.23
CA SER A 125 -7.35 16.31 3.85
C SER A 125 -8.25 17.02 4.87
N GLY A 126 -8.66 16.31 5.93
CA GLY A 126 -9.77 16.73 6.78
C GLY A 126 -11.09 16.56 6.05
N ALA A 127 -12.16 16.30 6.81
CA ALA A 127 -13.52 16.37 6.30
C ALA A 127 -13.70 17.74 5.62
N GLN A 128 -14.60 17.82 4.63
CA GLN A 128 -14.92 19.09 3.97
C GLN A 128 -14.98 20.24 5.00
N LYS A 129 -14.42 21.41 4.64
CA LYS A 129 -14.96 22.66 5.18
C LYS A 129 -16.43 22.70 4.75
N ILE A 130 -17.30 22.17 5.61
CA ILE A 130 -18.77 22.21 5.63
C ILE A 130 -19.44 21.98 4.27
#